data_AF-A0A0W8DJW4-F1
#
_entry.id   AF-A0A0W8DJW4-F1
#
_cell.length_a   1.000
_cell.length_b   1.000
_cell.length_c   1.000
_cell.angle_alpha   90.00
_cell.angle_beta   90.00
_cell.angle_gamma   90.00
#
_symmetry.space_group_name_H-M   'P 1'
#
loop_
_entity.id
_entity.type
_entity.pdbx_description
1 polymer ?
#
loop_
_entity_poly.entity_id
_entity_poly.type
_entity_poly.pdbx_seq_one_letter_code
_entity_poly.pdbx_strand_id
1 'polypeptide(L)'
;MRFFYPCVLMSPVELTVGTSTSQCTVDRVVAFLQRLEKQPHRGPTKRVLTSKEASAFQFDAAVRGHFYHGLLEPKRVSSVADIITPQPGPPLVGPNFNADRTSL
;
A
#
# COMPACT_ATOMS: atom_id res chain seq x y z
N MET A 1 0.08 -1.07 -12.21
CA MET A 1 0.30 -0.62 -10.82
C MET A 1 -0.19 0.80 -10.69
N ARG A 2 -1.06 1.11 -9.72
CA ARG A 2 -1.64 2.44 -9.52
C ARG A 2 -1.32 2.96 -8.13
N PHE A 3 -0.61 4.08 -8.06
CA PHE A 3 -0.32 4.79 -6.81
C PHE A 3 -1.44 5.78 -6.49
N PHE A 4 -1.64 6.05 -5.20
CA PHE A 4 -2.50 7.14 -4.75
C PHE A 4 -1.66 8.42 -4.59
N TYR A 5 -2.20 9.54 -5.05
CA TYR A 5 -1.53 10.84 -4.91
C TYR A 5 -1.70 11.39 -3.49
N PRO A 6 -0.65 11.97 -2.88
CA PRO A 6 0.75 12.01 -3.33
C PRO A 6 1.48 10.68 -3.07
N CYS A 7 2.13 10.12 -4.10
CA CYS A 7 2.65 8.75 -4.08
C CYS A 7 3.75 8.48 -3.05
N VAL A 8 4.46 9.52 -2.59
CA VAL A 8 5.50 9.39 -1.57
C VAL A 8 4.88 9.14 -0.19
N LEU A 9 3.80 9.86 0.14
CA LEU A 9 3.18 9.83 1.47
C LEU A 9 2.12 8.74 1.62
N MET A 10 1.50 8.31 0.51
CA MET A 10 0.47 7.27 0.55
C MET A 10 1.13 5.89 0.54
N SER A 11 0.87 5.06 1.56
CA SER A 11 1.32 3.67 1.58
C SER A 11 0.57 2.74 0.61
N PRO A 12 -0.76 2.84 0.38
CA PRO A 12 -1.45 1.86 -0.45
C PRO A 12 -1.05 1.94 -1.92
N VAL A 13 -0.96 0.78 -2.58
CA VAL A 13 -0.70 0.67 -4.03
C VAL A 13 -1.60 -0.40 -4.62
N GLU A 14 -2.27 -0.09 -5.72
CA GLU A 14 -3.11 -1.05 -6.43
C GLU A 14 -2.33 -1.85 -7.47
N LEU A 15 -2.43 -3.17 -7.37
CA LEU A 15 -1.89 -4.13 -8.33
C LEU A 15 -3.04 -4.78 -9.11
N THR A 16 -3.11 -4.47 -10.40
CA THR A 16 -3.96 -5.18 -11.36
C THR A 16 -3.10 -6.22 -12.07
N VAL A 17 -3.45 -7.49 -11.92
CA VAL A 17 -2.75 -8.63 -12.51
C VAL A 17 -3.48 -9.04 -13.79
N GLY A 18 -2.80 -8.99 -14.93
CA GLY A 18 -3.35 -9.45 -16.21
C GLY A 18 -3.30 -10.97 -16.31
N THR A 19 -4.09 -11.54 -17.24
CA THR A 19 -4.16 -13.01 -17.45
C THR A 19 -2.82 -13.63 -17.83
N SER A 20 -1.97 -12.89 -18.55
CA SER A 20 -0.62 -13.34 -18.95
C SER A 20 0.47 -12.99 -17.92
N THR A 21 0.13 -12.37 -16.79
CA THR A 21 1.12 -11.98 -15.78
C THR A 21 1.46 -13.19 -14.91
N SER A 22 2.73 -13.60 -14.90
CA SER A 22 3.18 -14.72 -14.07
C SER A 22 3.15 -14.37 -12.58
N GLN A 23 2.88 -15.35 -11.71
CA GLN A 23 2.89 -15.14 -10.27
C GLN A 23 4.29 -14.71 -9.77
N CYS A 24 5.36 -15.24 -10.36
CA CYS A 24 6.73 -14.83 -10.02
C CYS A 24 6.95 -13.31 -10.22
N THR A 25 6.38 -12.75 -11.29
CA THR A 25 6.40 -11.30 -11.53
C THR A 25 5.63 -10.55 -10.45
N VAL A 26 4.46 -11.04 -10.06
CA VAL A 26 3.65 -10.43 -8.98
C VAL A 26 4.42 -10.45 -7.66
N ASP A 27 5.01 -11.59 -7.29
CA ASP A 27 5.79 -11.75 -6.07
C ASP A 27 6.96 -10.75 -6.03
N ARG A 28 7.72 -10.63 -7.12
CA ARG A 28 8.83 -9.65 -7.21
C ARG A 28 8.35 -8.21 -7.05
N VAL A 29 7.23 -7.86 -7.66
CA VAL A 29 6.65 -6.50 -7.54
C VAL A 29 6.18 -6.24 -6.12
N VAL A 30 5.53 -7.21 -5.46
CA VAL A 30 5.09 -7.08 -4.08
C VAL A 30 6.30 -6.91 -3.15
N ALA A 31 7.35 -7.73 -3.30
CA ALA A 31 8.56 -7.62 -2.52
C ALA A 31 9.24 -6.24 -2.70
N PHE A 32 9.32 -5.75 -3.94
CA PHE A 32 9.83 -4.42 -4.23
C PHE A 32 9.02 -3.31 -3.53
N LEU A 33 7.69 -3.38 -3.62
CA LEU A 33 6.81 -2.39 -2.99
C LEU A 33 6.90 -2.41 -1.46
N GLN A 34 7.02 -3.59 -0.85
CA GLN A 34 7.21 -3.71 0.59
C GLN A 34 8.53 -3.08 1.05
N ARG A 35 9.62 -3.21 0.27
CA ARG A 35 10.89 -2.51 0.54
C ARG A 35 10.78 -0.98 0.44
N LEU A 36 9.82 -0.48 -0.35
CA LEU A 36 9.45 0.93 -0.41
C LEU A 36 8.40 1.33 0.65
N GLU A 37 8.16 0.47 1.63
CA GLU A 37 7.15 0.65 2.68
C GLU A 37 5.73 0.89 2.15
N LYS A 38 5.45 0.33 0.97
CA LYS A 38 4.11 0.36 0.36
C LYS A 38 3.31 -0.87 0.74
N GLN A 39 1.99 -0.71 0.71
CA GLN A 39 1.01 -1.75 0.97
C GLN A 39 0.27 -2.10 -0.32
N PRO A 40 0.81 -3.05 -1.12
CA PRO A 40 0.15 -3.52 -2.32
C PRO A 40 -1.15 -4.28 -1.99
N HIS A 41 -2.21 -4.00 -2.75
CA HIS A 41 -3.47 -4.75 -2.71
C HIS A 41 -4.05 -4.94 -4.12
N ARG A 42 -4.98 -5.89 -4.29
CA ARG A 42 -5.57 -6.18 -5.60
C ARG A 42 -6.46 -5.03 -6.08
N GLY A 43 -6.20 -4.59 -7.30
CA GLY A 43 -7.03 -3.67 -8.07
C GLY A 43 -7.56 -4.30 -9.36
N PRO A 44 -8.14 -3.49 -10.27
CA PRO A 44 -8.34 -2.05 -10.11
C PRO A 44 -9.47 -1.78 -9.14
N THR A 45 -9.29 -0.82 -8.23
CA THR A 45 -10.43 -0.21 -7.55
C THR A 45 -10.67 1.16 -8.15
N LYS A 46 -11.94 1.56 -8.31
CA LYS A 46 -12.28 2.95 -8.70
C LYS A 46 -12.16 3.92 -7.52
N ARG A 47 -11.54 3.50 -6.40
CA ARG A 47 -11.53 4.25 -5.16
C ARG A 47 -10.61 5.46 -5.27
N VAL A 48 -11.09 6.57 -4.73
CA VAL A 48 -10.31 7.78 -4.45
C VAL A 48 -10.24 7.90 -2.93
N LEU A 49 -9.05 8.20 -2.39
CA LEU A 49 -8.91 8.44 -0.96
C LEU A 49 -9.68 9.71 -0.60
N THR A 50 -10.50 9.62 0.43
CA THR A 50 -11.12 10.79 1.05
C THR A 50 -10.05 11.66 1.69
N SER A 51 -10.33 12.95 1.88
CA SER A 51 -9.40 13.87 2.56
C SER A 51 -9.02 13.38 3.96
N LYS A 52 -9.92 12.66 4.65
CA LYS A 52 -9.66 12.10 5.98
C LYS A 52 -8.62 10.98 5.93
N GLU A 53 -8.75 10.06 4.98
CA GLU A 53 -7.81 8.95 4.79
C GLU A 53 -6.45 9.47 4.32
N ALA A 54 -6.43 10.38 3.34
CA ALA A 54 -5.19 11.00 2.88
C ALA A 54 -4.47 11.75 4.02
N SER A 55 -5.21 12.51 4.84
CA SER A 55 -4.63 13.18 6.01
C SER A 55 -4.03 12.18 7.01
N ALA A 56 -4.68 11.03 7.22
CA ALA A 56 -4.19 10.01 8.14
C ALA A 56 -2.89 9.38 7.65
N PHE A 57 -2.78 9.07 6.36
CA PHE A 57 -1.54 8.58 5.75
C PHE A 57 -0.41 9.62 5.83
N GLN A 58 -0.71 10.89 5.57
CA GLN A 58 0.29 11.96 5.69
C GLN A 58 0.77 12.11 7.13
N PHE A 59 -0.15 12.02 8.10
CA PHE A 59 0.18 12.09 9.52
C PHE A 59 1.06 10.90 9.94
N ASP A 60 0.68 9.68 9.57
CA ASP A 60 1.46 8.47 9.84
C ASP A 60 2.87 8.57 9.24
N ALA A 61 2.98 9.00 7.98
CA ALA A 61 4.26 9.23 7.31
C ALA A 61 5.11 10.30 8.03
N ALA A 62 4.49 11.39 8.51
CA ALA A 62 5.20 12.43 9.26
C ALA A 62 5.69 11.94 10.63
N VAL A 63 4.90 11.12 11.33
CA VAL A 63 5.31 10.51 12.60
C VAL A 63 6.46 9.53 12.39
N ARG A 64 6.34 8.62 11.42
CA ARG A 64 7.38 7.63 11.09
C ARG A 64 8.66 8.29 10.58
N GLY A 65 8.54 9.38 9.83
CA GLY A 65 9.67 10.16 9.33
C GLY A 65 10.25 11.16 10.34
N HIS A 66 9.75 11.21 11.58
CA HIS A 66 10.17 12.17 12.61
C HIS A 66 10.01 13.66 12.21
N PHE A 67 9.11 13.95 11.27
CA PHE A 67 8.75 15.32 10.84
C PHE A 67 7.53 15.88 11.57
N TYR A 68 6.90 15.09 12.43
CA TYR A 68 5.76 15.54 13.23
C TYR A 68 6.24 16.32 14.47
N HIS A 69 5.85 17.59 14.56
CA HIS A 69 6.30 18.53 15.60
C HIS A 69 5.25 18.82 16.69
N GLY A 70 4.21 18.00 16.83
CA GLY A 70 3.25 18.14 17.95
C GLY A 70 2.21 19.25 17.82
N LEU A 71 2.20 20.00 16.71
CA LEU A 71 1.31 21.17 16.53
C LEU A 71 -0.11 20.80 16.06
N LEU A 72 -0.38 19.54 15.74
CA LEU A 72 -1.68 19.09 15.21
C LEU A 72 -2.09 17.76 15.85
N GLU A 73 -3.15 17.77 16.67
CA GLU A 73 -3.71 16.56 17.29
C GLU A 73 -3.86 15.41 16.26
N PRO A 74 -3.38 14.18 16.56
CA PRO A 74 -3.52 13.04 15.68
C PRO A 74 -4.99 12.82 15.35
N LYS A 75 -5.37 12.93 14.07
CA LYS A 75 -6.68 12.46 13.61
C LYS A 75 -6.67 10.93 13.72
N ARG A 76 -7.10 10.40 14.86
CA ARG A 76 -7.20 8.97 15.11
C ARG A 76 -8.15 8.35 14.08
N VAL A 77 -7.60 7.57 13.17
CA VAL A 77 -8.37 6.69 12.31
C VAL A 77 -8.16 5.28 12.85
N SER A 78 -9.26 4.55 13.04
CA SER A 78 -9.23 3.12 13.33
C SER A 78 -8.42 2.44 12.22
N SER A 79 -7.26 1.88 12.55
CA SER A 79 -6.45 0.96 11.72
C SER A 79 -6.36 1.27 10.22
N VAL A 80 -5.15 1.63 9.77
CA VAL A 80 -4.84 1.84 8.34
C VAL A 80 -5.15 0.61 7.47
N ALA A 81 -5.09 -0.59 8.04
CA ALA A 81 -5.38 -1.84 7.34
C ALA A 81 -6.86 -1.98 6.92
N ASP A 82 -7.77 -1.24 7.55
CA ASP A 82 -9.21 -1.27 7.25
C ASP A 82 -9.61 -0.19 6.23
N ILE A 83 -8.66 0.64 5.79
CA ILE A 83 -8.97 1.78 4.93
C ILE A 83 -9.33 1.33 3.52
N ILE A 84 -8.72 0.27 2.95
CA ILE A 84 -9.03 -0.16 1.58
C ILE A 84 -9.43 -1.63 1.55
N THR A 85 -10.68 -1.89 1.14
CA THR A 85 -11.16 -3.23 0.81
C THR A 85 -10.59 -3.65 -0.55
N PRO A 86 -9.73 -4.68 -0.63
CA PRO A 86 -9.19 -5.16 -1.89
C PRO A 86 -10.28 -5.78 -2.78
N GLN A 87 -10.05 -5.81 -4.11
CA GLN A 87 -10.92 -6.62 -4.97
C GLN A 87 -10.75 -8.12 -4.65
N PRO A 88 -11.85 -8.91 -4.69
CA PRO A 88 -11.77 -10.35 -4.55
C PRO A 88 -10.82 -10.97 -5.56
N GLY A 89 -10.10 -12.02 -5.15
CA GLY A 89 -9.23 -12.78 -6.03
C GLY A 89 -8.20 -13.59 -5.25
N PRO A 90 -7.39 -14.40 -5.97
CA PRO A 90 -6.26 -15.07 -5.37
C PRO A 90 -5.37 -14.06 -4.60
N PRO A 91 -4.86 -14.43 -3.42
CA PRO A 91 -3.92 -13.61 -2.68
C PRO A 91 -2.82 -13.09 -3.61
N LEU A 92 -2.47 -11.81 -3.49
CA LEU A 92 -1.31 -11.27 -4.22
C LEU A 92 -0.03 -12.03 -3.87
N VAL A 93 0.01 -12.57 -2.66
CA VAL A 93 1.14 -13.23 -2.05
C VAL A 93 0.82 -14.70 -1.88
N GLY A 94 1.59 -15.56 -2.53
CA GLY A 94 1.46 -17.01 -2.37
C GLY A 94 1.97 -17.50 -1.00
N PRO A 95 1.61 -18.72 -0.58
CA PRO A 95 2.04 -19.31 0.70
C PRO A 95 3.57 -19.45 0.84
N ASN A 96 4.30 -19.49 -0.29
CA ASN A 96 5.77 -19.61 -0.31
C ASN A 96 6.48 -18.26 -0.50
N PHE A 97 5.75 -17.14 -0.45
CA PHE A 97 6.36 -15.83 -0.61
C PHE A 97 7.32 -15.53 0.54
N ASN A 98 8.52 -15.07 0.17
CA ASN A 98 9.52 -14.61 1.11
C ASN A 98 10.17 -13.35 0.52
N ALA A 99 9.85 -12.20 1.11
CA ALA A 99 10.33 -10.88 0.66
C ALA A 99 11.86 -10.73 0.72
N ASP A 100 12.53 -11.51 1.58
CA ASP A 100 13.99 -11.50 1.72
C ASP A 100 14.67 -12.34 0.63
N ARG A 101 14.00 -13.38 0.13
CA ARG A 101 14.50 -14.27 -0.94
C ARG A 101 14.12 -13.83 -2.35
N THR A 102 13.10 -12.98 -2.50
CA THR A 102 12.75 -12.41 -3.80
C THR A 102 13.70 -11.24 -4.12
N SER A 103 14.87 -11.57 -4.65
CA SER A 103 15.75 -10.60 -5.31
C SER A 103 15.09 -10.08 -6.59
N LEU A 104 15.31 -8.79 -6.88
CA LEU A 104 14.82 -8.13 -8.10
C LEU A 104 15.43 -8.76 -9.36
#